data_AF-A0A379S1L1-F1
#
_entry.id   AF-A0A379S1L1-F1
#
_cell.length_a   1.000
_cell.length_b   1.000
_cell.length_c   1.000
_cell.angle_alpha   90.00
_cell.angle_beta   90.00
_cell.angle_gamma   90.00
#
_symmetry.space_group_name_H-M   'P 1'
#
loop_
_entity.id
_entity.type
_entity.pdbx_description
1 polymer ?
#
loop_
_entity_poly.entity_id
_entity_poly.type
_entity_poly.pdbx_seq_one_letter_code
_entity_poly.pdbx_strand_id
1 'polypeptide(L)'
;MPLPFPFDFKNPDYVQVFEWRMERLQRIRKAPETLPALRQFYRTNPAQFIIDWGMTTDPRNLDYGLPVTIPFLLFPRQEEWIDWIMERSRNHENGLTEKSREMGLSWTSVGLASALCLFNREMVIGFGSRKEEYVDSTVDPKALFWKVRKL
;
A
#
# COMPACT_ATOMS: atom_id res chain seq x y z
N MET A 1 -0.91 -2.94 13.18
CA MET A 1 -0.03 -4.01 13.69
C MET A 1 0.94 -4.38 12.59
N PRO A 2 2.21 -3.92 12.67
CA PRO A 2 3.23 -4.37 11.73
C PRO A 2 3.29 -5.92 11.71
N LEU A 3 3.99 -6.47 10.72
CA LEU A 3 4.14 -7.92 10.52
C LEU A 3 4.28 -8.66 11.86
N PRO A 4 3.59 -9.81 12.06
CA PRO A 4 3.63 -10.53 13.32
C PRO A 4 4.96 -11.27 13.56
N PHE A 5 5.98 -10.95 12.75
CA PHE A 5 7.32 -11.51 12.78
C PHE A 5 8.33 -10.42 12.38
N PRO A 6 9.60 -10.52 12.83
CA PRO A 6 10.67 -9.64 12.37
C PRO A 6 10.85 -9.76 10.85
N PHE A 7 11.09 -8.63 10.18
CA PHE A 7 11.33 -8.60 8.73
C PHE A 7 12.53 -7.71 8.40
N ASP A 8 13.50 -8.26 7.67
CA ASP A 8 14.67 -7.52 7.20
C ASP A 8 14.42 -6.99 5.78
N PHE A 9 14.24 -5.68 5.65
CA PHE A 9 14.07 -5.04 4.36
C PHE A 9 15.31 -5.08 3.46
N LYS A 10 16.50 -5.36 4.02
CA LYS A 10 17.75 -5.50 3.25
C LYS A 10 17.90 -6.91 2.68
N ASN A 11 17.44 -7.92 3.40
CA ASN A 11 17.47 -9.32 3.00
C ASN A 11 16.07 -9.93 3.16
N PRO A 12 15.11 -9.55 2.30
CA PRO A 12 13.71 -9.88 2.51
C PRO A 12 13.42 -11.35 2.23
N ASP A 13 12.78 -12.02 3.19
CA ASP A 13 12.14 -13.31 2.98
C ASP A 13 10.67 -13.12 2.61
N TYR A 14 10.39 -12.99 1.31
CA TYR A 14 9.02 -12.86 0.84
C TYR A 14 8.21 -14.17 0.95
N VAL A 15 8.87 -15.34 1.07
CA VAL A 15 8.17 -16.62 1.22
C VAL A 15 7.39 -16.63 2.54
N GLN A 16 8.04 -16.24 3.64
CA GLN A 16 7.39 -16.11 4.95
C GLN A 16 6.16 -15.18 4.90
N VAL A 17 6.25 -14.08 4.14
CA VAL A 17 5.15 -13.13 3.98
C VAL A 17 3.98 -13.75 3.21
N PHE A 18 4.26 -14.50 2.14
CA PHE A 18 3.21 -15.17 1.37
C PHE A 18 2.55 -16.30 2.17
N GLU A 19 3.31 -17.08 2.94
CA GLU A 19 2.77 -18.10 3.83
C GLU A 19 1.81 -17.49 4.85
N TRP A 20 2.21 -16.37 5.48
CA TRP A 20 1.36 -15.64 6.39
C TRP A 20 0.08 -15.08 5.73
N ARG A 21 0.19 -14.49 4.53
CA ARG A 21 -0.98 -14.01 3.78
C ARG A 21 -1.92 -15.15 3.39
N MET A 22 -1.37 -16.29 2.96
CA MET A 22 -2.14 -17.48 2.61
C MET A 22 -2.93 -18.00 3.81
N GLU A 23 -2.28 -18.10 4.96
CA GLU A 23 -2.88 -18.52 6.24
C GLU A 23 -4.06 -17.61 6.62
N ARG A 24 -3.87 -16.28 6.56
CA ARG A 24 -4.94 -15.29 6.82
C ARG A 24 -6.10 -15.43 5.85
N LEU A 25 -5.81 -15.56 4.56
CA LEU A 25 -6.84 -15.72 3.53
C LEU A 25 -7.66 -16.99 3.76
N GLN A 26 -7.01 -18.09 4.17
CA GLN A 26 -7.70 -19.32 4.52
C GLN A 26 -8.61 -19.14 5.75
N ARG A 27 -8.16 -18.42 6.80
CA ARG A 27 -9.03 -18.11 7.95
C ARG A 27 -10.27 -17.31 7.53
N ILE A 28 -10.08 -16.27 6.73
CA ILE A 28 -11.18 -15.42 6.23
C ILE A 28 -12.17 -16.25 5.40
N ARG A 29 -11.68 -17.14 4.52
CA ARG A 29 -12.53 -18.02 3.71
C ARG A 29 -13.31 -19.04 4.54
N LYS A 30 -12.75 -19.51 5.66
CA LYS A 30 -13.43 -20.42 6.59
C LYS A 30 -14.46 -19.72 7.48
N ALA A 31 -14.31 -18.42 7.71
CA ALA A 31 -15.17 -17.61 8.56
C ALA A 31 -15.55 -16.28 7.86
N PRO A 32 -16.31 -16.33 6.74
CA PRO A 32 -16.64 -15.14 5.95
C PRO A 32 -17.46 -14.10 6.73
N GLU A 33 -18.14 -14.48 7.81
CA GLU A 33 -18.84 -13.60 8.74
C GLU A 33 -17.90 -12.59 9.44
N THR A 34 -16.58 -12.81 9.40
CA THR A 34 -15.58 -11.86 9.91
C THR A 34 -15.31 -10.69 8.96
N LEU A 35 -15.72 -10.79 7.69
CA LEU A 35 -15.45 -9.76 6.67
C LEU A 35 -15.98 -8.37 7.04
N PRO A 36 -17.21 -8.19 7.56
CA PRO A 36 -17.69 -6.88 7.99
C PRO A 36 -16.79 -6.22 9.05
N ALA A 37 -16.35 -7.00 10.05
CA ALA A 37 -15.45 -6.51 11.10
C ALA A 37 -14.06 -6.13 10.53
N LEU A 38 -13.52 -6.95 9.61
CA LEU A 38 -12.25 -6.65 8.93
C LEU A 38 -12.34 -5.39 8.07
N ARG A 39 -13.44 -5.21 7.33
CA ARG A 39 -13.68 -3.99 6.53
C ARG A 39 -13.75 -2.75 7.43
N GLN A 40 -14.41 -2.84 8.57
CA GLN A 40 -14.46 -1.74 9.54
C GLN A 40 -13.07 -1.44 10.12
N PHE A 41 -12.28 -2.47 10.41
CA PHE A 41 -10.91 -2.31 10.87
C PHE A 41 -10.04 -1.62 9.82
N TYR A 42 -10.05 -2.06 8.56
CA TYR A 42 -9.23 -1.46 7.50
C TYR A 42 -9.66 -0.05 7.12
N ARG A 43 -10.92 0.33 7.37
CA ARG A 43 -11.42 1.70 7.17
C ARG A 43 -10.62 2.73 7.98
N THR A 44 -10.20 2.38 9.19
CA THR A 44 -9.42 3.27 10.08
C THR A 44 -7.95 2.87 10.17
N ASN A 45 -7.56 1.74 9.57
CA ASN A 45 -6.18 1.22 9.55
C ASN A 45 -5.72 0.91 8.12
N PRO A 46 -5.66 1.91 7.21
CA PRO A 46 -5.35 1.67 5.80
C PRO A 46 -3.92 1.17 5.57
N ALA A 47 -2.95 1.58 6.42
CA ALA A 47 -1.59 1.04 6.39
C ALA A 47 -1.59 -0.50 6.55
N GLN A 48 -2.42 -1.02 7.46
CA GLN A 48 -2.55 -2.46 7.65
C GLN A 48 -3.11 -3.16 6.42
N PHE A 49 -4.07 -2.54 5.74
CA PHE A 49 -4.62 -3.13 4.51
C PHE A 49 -3.56 -3.29 3.44
N ILE A 50 -2.69 -2.29 3.28
CA ILE A 50 -1.57 -2.32 2.34
C ILE A 50 -0.58 -3.43 2.72
N ILE A 51 -0.20 -3.51 4.00
CA ILE A 51 0.72 -4.56 4.50
C ILE A 51 0.12 -5.96 4.33
N ASP A 52 -1.16 -6.13 4.62
CA ASP A 52 -1.82 -7.43 4.58
C ASP A 52 -2.04 -7.93 3.15
N TRP A 53 -2.32 -7.04 2.18
CA TRP A 53 -2.83 -7.46 0.86
C TRP A 53 -2.17 -6.78 -0.34
N GLY A 54 -1.57 -5.60 -0.18
CA GLY A 54 -1.00 -4.84 -1.28
C GLY A 54 0.22 -5.52 -1.90
N MET A 55 0.44 -5.26 -3.19
CA MET A 55 1.61 -5.67 -3.96
C MET A 55 2.30 -4.43 -4.53
N THR A 56 3.60 -4.53 -4.76
CA THR A 56 4.40 -3.51 -5.45
C THR A 56 5.25 -4.14 -6.52
N THR A 57 5.72 -3.30 -7.44
CA THR A 57 6.69 -3.68 -8.47
C THR A 57 7.98 -2.90 -8.27
N ASP A 58 9.09 -3.62 -8.10
CA ASP A 58 10.44 -3.08 -8.13
C ASP A 58 11.27 -3.79 -9.21
N PRO A 59 11.50 -3.17 -10.39
CA PRO A 59 12.27 -3.80 -11.44
C PRO A 59 13.74 -4.01 -11.07
N ARG A 60 14.27 -3.31 -10.06
CA ARG A 60 15.65 -3.47 -9.58
C ARG A 60 15.87 -4.81 -8.89
N ASN A 61 14.81 -5.48 -8.46
CA ASN A 61 14.89 -6.80 -7.85
C ASN A 61 15.52 -7.85 -8.76
N LEU A 62 15.45 -7.65 -10.09
CA LEU A 62 16.15 -8.50 -11.06
C LEU A 62 17.66 -8.55 -10.80
N ASP A 63 18.27 -7.42 -10.43
CA ASP A 63 19.70 -7.32 -10.16
C ASP A 63 20.11 -8.08 -8.89
N TYR A 64 19.14 -8.33 -8.00
CA TYR A 64 19.31 -9.05 -6.73
C TYR A 64 18.80 -10.50 -6.78
N GLY A 65 18.33 -10.99 -7.93
CA GLY A 65 17.72 -12.32 -8.07
C GLY A 65 16.39 -12.48 -7.33
N LEU A 66 15.72 -11.37 -7.03
CA LEU A 66 14.43 -11.33 -6.34
C LEU A 66 13.27 -11.18 -7.34
N PRO A 67 12.04 -11.62 -6.99
CA PRO A 67 10.86 -11.35 -7.82
C PRO A 67 10.63 -9.85 -8.02
N VAL A 68 10.22 -9.45 -9.22
CA VAL A 68 9.88 -8.05 -9.54
C VAL A 68 8.64 -7.58 -8.80
N THR A 69 7.63 -8.45 -8.71
CA THR A 69 6.39 -8.18 -7.98
C THR A 69 6.46 -8.83 -6.61
N ILE A 70 6.35 -8.02 -5.57
CA ILE A 70 6.58 -8.40 -4.18
C ILE A 70 5.45 -7.87 -3.28
N PRO A 71 5.24 -8.46 -2.09
CA PRO A 71 4.36 -7.90 -1.08
C PRO A 71 4.71 -6.44 -0.78
N PHE A 72 3.71 -5.56 -0.77
CA PHE A 72 3.90 -4.17 -0.38
C PHE A 72 3.97 -4.03 1.14
N LEU A 73 5.16 -4.27 1.67
CA LEU A 73 5.46 -4.04 3.08
C LEU A 73 5.92 -2.61 3.28
N LEU A 74 5.26 -1.90 4.18
CA LEU A 74 5.56 -0.50 4.44
C LEU A 74 6.79 -0.38 5.33
N PHE A 75 7.67 0.55 4.99
CA PHE A 75 8.70 1.00 5.94
C PHE A 75 8.04 1.75 7.11
N PRO A 76 8.67 1.79 8.30
CA PRO A 76 8.13 2.53 9.44
C PRO A 76 7.77 3.99 9.10
N ARG A 77 8.62 4.68 8.31
CA ARG A 77 8.36 6.05 7.85
C ARG A 77 7.16 6.17 6.90
N GLN A 78 6.82 5.12 6.17
CA GLN A 78 5.64 5.12 5.30
C GLN A 78 4.36 4.92 6.13
N GLU A 79 4.39 4.07 7.17
CA GLU A 79 3.30 3.95 8.15
C GLU A 79 3.06 5.29 8.87
N GLU A 80 4.13 5.89 9.41
CA GLU A 80 4.07 7.23 10.03
C GLU A 80 3.48 8.29 9.07
N TRP A 81 3.88 8.26 7.80
CA TRP A 81 3.36 9.18 6.80
C TRP A 81 1.86 8.95 6.52
N ILE A 82 1.41 7.70 6.48
CA ILE A 82 -0.02 7.38 6.34
C ILE A 82 -0.80 7.92 7.55
N ASP A 83 -0.31 7.67 8.76
CA ASP A 83 -0.97 8.14 9.98
C ASP A 83 -1.07 9.67 10.02
N TRP A 84 0.00 10.36 9.59
CA TRP A 84 0.03 11.81 9.45
C TRP A 84 -0.98 12.33 8.40
N ILE A 85 -1.10 11.68 7.24
CA ILE A 85 -2.12 12.03 6.25
C ILE A 85 -3.54 11.80 6.81
N MET A 86 -3.75 10.69 7.50
CA MET A 86 -5.03 10.35 8.11
C MET A 86 -5.42 11.36 9.21
N GLU A 87 -4.46 11.85 9.99
CA GLU A 87 -4.66 12.92 10.97
C GLU A 87 -5.08 14.23 10.31
N ARG A 88 -4.33 14.70 9.31
CA ARG A 88 -4.68 15.94 8.58
C ARG A 88 -6.02 15.85 7.88
N SER A 89 -6.34 14.70 7.30
CA SER A 89 -7.64 14.46 6.68
C SER A 89 -8.78 14.60 7.68
N ARG A 90 -8.63 14.07 8.92
CA ARG A 90 -9.62 14.24 9.99
C ARG A 90 -9.77 15.69 10.45
N ASN A 91 -8.67 16.46 10.41
CA ASN A 91 -8.65 17.86 10.82
C ASN A 91 -8.96 18.85 9.67
N HIS A 92 -9.23 18.35 8.46
CA HIS A 92 -9.43 19.15 7.25
C HIS A 92 -8.25 20.07 6.90
N GLU A 93 -7.03 19.57 7.09
CA GLU A 93 -5.79 20.31 6.88
C GLU A 93 -5.08 19.91 5.59
N ASN A 94 -4.43 20.89 4.94
CA ASN A 94 -3.50 20.63 3.86
C ASN A 94 -2.19 20.06 4.43
N GLY A 95 -1.53 19.16 3.67
CA GLY A 95 -0.22 18.61 4.02
C GLY A 95 0.81 18.89 2.94
N LEU A 96 2.03 19.26 3.34
CA LEU A 96 3.20 19.27 2.47
C LEU A 96 4.20 18.21 2.96
N THR A 97 4.64 17.33 2.07
CA THR A 97 5.63 16.31 2.38
C THR A 97 6.90 16.55 1.58
N GLU A 98 7.98 16.89 2.28
CA GLU A 98 9.32 16.80 1.72
C GLU A 98 9.74 15.33 1.69
N LYS A 99 10.32 14.90 0.56
CA LYS A 99 10.72 13.51 0.39
C LYS A 99 12.08 13.39 -0.29
N SER A 100 12.86 12.41 0.13
CA SER A 100 14.01 11.95 -0.63
C SER A 100 13.57 11.13 -1.85
N ARG A 101 14.54 10.83 -2.73
CA ARG A 101 14.31 9.93 -3.86
C ARG A 101 14.22 8.48 -3.37
N GLU A 102 13.54 7.65 -4.15
CA GLU A 102 13.50 6.19 -3.97
C GLU A 102 12.85 5.67 -2.68
N MET A 103 12.12 6.51 -1.94
CA MET A 103 11.39 6.10 -0.73
C MET A 103 9.99 5.52 -0.97
N GLY A 104 9.62 5.25 -2.23
CA GLY A 104 8.33 4.63 -2.55
C GLY A 104 7.09 5.50 -2.24
N LEU A 105 7.23 6.82 -2.08
CA LEU A 105 6.10 7.67 -1.68
C LEU A 105 4.93 7.59 -2.66
N SER A 106 5.18 7.54 -3.98
CA SER A 106 4.09 7.41 -4.95
C SER A 106 3.30 6.11 -4.79
N TRP A 107 3.98 5.00 -4.50
CA TRP A 107 3.33 3.71 -4.20
C TRP A 107 2.51 3.81 -2.92
N THR A 108 3.08 4.44 -1.88
CA THR A 108 2.39 4.64 -0.59
C THR A 108 1.15 5.50 -0.76
N SER A 109 1.22 6.59 -1.54
CA SER A 109 0.08 7.47 -1.81
C SER A 109 -1.04 6.76 -2.58
N VAL A 110 -0.70 5.99 -3.63
CA VAL A 110 -1.73 5.24 -4.37
C VAL A 110 -2.31 4.10 -3.54
N GLY A 111 -1.49 3.41 -2.72
CA GLY A 111 -1.96 2.36 -1.82
C GLY A 111 -2.93 2.90 -0.77
N LEU A 112 -2.62 4.06 -0.18
CA LEU A 112 -3.50 4.75 0.74
C LEU A 112 -4.82 5.15 0.07
N ALA A 113 -4.75 5.78 -1.11
CA ALA A 113 -5.95 6.19 -1.82
C ALA A 113 -6.84 4.99 -2.19
N SER A 114 -6.24 3.90 -2.69
CA SER A 114 -6.96 2.65 -2.98
C SER A 114 -7.63 2.08 -1.74
N ALA A 115 -6.92 1.99 -0.61
CA ALA A 115 -7.48 1.51 0.65
C ALA A 115 -8.67 2.39 1.09
N LEU A 116 -8.51 3.70 1.06
CA LEU A 116 -9.56 4.63 1.46
C LEU A 116 -10.80 4.53 0.57
N CYS A 117 -10.64 4.50 -0.75
CA CYS A 117 -11.77 4.33 -1.68
C CYS A 117 -12.46 2.96 -1.53
N LEU A 118 -11.74 1.88 -1.17
CA LEU A 118 -12.32 0.54 -0.97
C LEU A 118 -13.20 0.44 0.28
N PHE A 119 -12.86 1.20 1.34
CA PHE A 119 -13.54 1.12 2.64
C PHE A 119 -14.43 2.32 2.98
N ASN A 120 -14.39 3.38 2.16
CA ASN A 120 -15.23 4.56 2.29
C ASN A 120 -16.10 4.73 1.04
N ARG A 121 -17.39 4.40 1.17
CA ARG A 121 -18.37 4.55 0.08
C ARG A 121 -18.38 6.00 -0.41
N GLU A 122 -18.47 6.17 -1.73
CA GLU A 122 -18.51 7.48 -2.42
C GLU A 122 -17.27 8.36 -2.25
N MET A 123 -16.20 7.85 -1.62
CA MET A 123 -14.95 8.59 -1.52
C MET A 123 -14.27 8.69 -2.89
N VAL A 124 -13.87 9.90 -3.25
CA VAL A 124 -13.13 10.20 -4.48
C VAL A 124 -11.83 10.88 -4.11
N ILE A 125 -10.71 10.33 -4.59
CA ILE A 125 -9.36 10.88 -4.38
C ILE A 125 -8.73 11.13 -5.75
N GLY A 126 -8.39 12.39 -6.01
CA GLY A 126 -7.73 12.81 -7.25
C GLY A 126 -6.20 12.81 -7.12
N PHE A 127 -5.52 12.62 -8.24
CA PHE A 127 -4.06 12.75 -8.34
C PHE A 127 -3.71 13.80 -9.40
N GLY A 128 -2.72 14.64 -9.09
CA GLY A 128 -2.21 15.67 -9.98
C GLY A 128 -0.70 15.53 -10.19
N SER A 129 -0.24 15.95 -11.35
CA SER A 129 1.19 16.05 -11.69
C SER A 129 1.41 17.18 -12.69
N ARG A 130 2.67 17.56 -12.90
CA ARG A 130 3.04 18.58 -13.91
C ARG A 130 2.63 18.20 -15.34
N LYS A 131 2.41 16.91 -15.59
CA LYS A 131 1.95 16.35 -16.87
C LYS A 131 0.99 15.20 -16.62
N GLU A 132 -0.03 15.11 -17.46
CA GLU A 132 -1.06 14.06 -17.42
C GLU A 132 -0.46 12.65 -17.57
N GLU A 133 0.55 12.46 -18.44
CA GLU A 133 1.20 11.17 -18.67
C GLU A 133 1.79 10.52 -17.40
N TYR A 134 2.14 11.33 -16.39
CA TYR A 134 2.63 10.83 -15.10
C TYR A 134 1.50 10.47 -14.12
N VAL A 135 0.26 10.81 -14.45
CA VAL A 135 -0.93 10.39 -13.71
C VAL A 135 -1.55 9.19 -14.41
N ASP A 136 -1.91 9.32 -15.69
CA ASP A 136 -2.64 8.30 -16.43
C ASP A 136 -1.87 7.82 -17.66
N SER A 137 -1.13 6.73 -17.46
CA SER A 137 -0.59 5.91 -18.54
C SER A 137 -0.82 4.45 -18.19
N THR A 138 -1.15 3.64 -19.19
CA THR A 138 -1.30 2.19 -19.06
C THR A 138 0.00 1.44 -19.32
N VAL A 139 1.02 2.12 -19.87
CA VAL A 139 2.29 1.52 -20.27
C VAL A 139 3.48 2.01 -19.43
N ASP A 140 3.46 3.25 -18.94
CA ASP A 140 4.58 3.81 -18.18
C ASP A 140 4.48 3.44 -16.67
N PRO A 141 5.42 2.65 -16.13
CA PRO A 141 5.43 2.30 -14.71
C PRO A 141 5.64 3.50 -13.77
N LYS A 142 6.03 4.67 -14.29
CA LYS A 142 6.10 5.90 -13.50
C LYS A 142 4.72 6.49 -13.21
N ALA A 143 3.72 6.20 -14.05
CA ALA A 143 2.39 6.76 -13.89
C ALA A 143 1.69 6.28 -12.61
N LEU A 144 0.92 7.15 -11.97
CA LEU A 144 0.23 6.83 -10.72
C LEU A 144 -0.86 5.76 -10.93
N PHE A 145 -1.67 5.89 -11.98
CA PHE A 145 -2.73 4.91 -12.27
C PHE A 145 -2.19 3.58 -12.78
N TRP A 146 -1.00 3.57 -13.39
CA TRP A 146 -0.31 2.31 -13.65
C TRP A 146 -0.06 1.54 -12.35
N LYS A 147 0.44 2.22 -11.31
CA LYS A 147 0.72 1.62 -9.99
C LYS A 147 -0.55 1.12 -9.31
N VAL A 148 -1.66 1.87 -9.39
CA VAL A 148 -2.98 1.44 -8.87
C VAL A 148 -3.41 0.10 -9.50
N ARG A 149 -3.14 -0.12 -10.79
CA ARG A 149 -3.48 -1.37 -11.49
C ARG A 149 -2.55 -2.55 -11.13
N LYS A 150 -1.45 -2.29 -10.44
CA LYS A 150 -0.43 -3.27 -10.03
C LYS A 150 -0.39 -3.49 -8.51
N LEU A 151 -1.24 -2.78 -7.77
CA LEU A 151 -1.40 -2.86 -6.32
C LEU A 151 -2.07 -4.16 -5.88
#